data_AF-A0A6A3GJS1-F1
#
_entry.id   AF-A0A6A3GJS1-F1
#
_cell.length_a   1.000
_cell.length_b   1.000
_cell.length_c   1.000
_cell.angle_alpha   90.00
_cell.angle_beta   90.00
_cell.angle_gamma   90.00
#
_symmetry.space_group_name_H-M   'P 1'
#
loop_
_entity.id
_entity.type
_entity.pdbx_description
1 polymer ?
#
loop_
_entity_poly.entity_id
_entity_poly.type
_entity_poly.pdbx_seq_one_letter_code
_entity_poly.pdbx_strand_id
1 'polypeptide(L)'
;MLLIFTTILYNNLVPISLYVSLDIIKMLQTNRITSDANMAYEGTYAVARTSELDEELGQVEYVFSDKTGTLMYNVMEFRSPSKASPDFAISCSTFNAAKKTYQLYDNHRAY
;
A
#
# COMPACT_ATOMS: atom_id res chain seq x y z
N MET A 1 -40.24 5.80 -37.02
CA MET A 1 -39.77 7.16 -37.36
C MET A 1 -39.59 8.03 -36.13
N LEU A 2 -40.62 8.18 -35.27
CA LEU A 2 -40.56 9.07 -34.09
C LEU A 2 -39.52 8.63 -33.04
N LEU A 3 -39.40 7.33 -32.76
CA LEU A 3 -38.39 6.79 -31.81
C LEU A 3 -36.94 7.05 -32.25
N ILE A 4 -36.66 6.99 -33.56
CA ILE A 4 -35.31 7.23 -34.09
C ILE A 4 -34.95 8.71 -33.94
N PHE A 5 -35.91 9.61 -34.19
CA PHE A 5 -35.75 11.05 -34.02
C PHE A 5 -35.47 11.45 -32.57
N THR A 6 -36.18 10.85 -31.61
CA THR A 6 -35.97 11.13 -30.18
C THR A 6 -34.59 10.68 -29.71
N THR A 7 -34.09 9.52 -30.16
CA THR A 7 -32.75 9.03 -29.76
C THR A 7 -31.63 9.91 -30.29
N ILE A 8 -31.77 10.44 -31.51
CA ILE A 8 -30.79 11.35 -32.10
C ILE A 8 -30.75 12.68 -31.34
N LEU A 9 -31.91 13.20 -30.89
CA LEU A 9 -32.00 14.40 -30.06
C LEU A 9 -31.30 14.25 -28.70
N TYR A 10 -31.32 13.05 -28.10
CA TYR A 10 -30.67 12.77 -26.80
C TYR A 10 -29.23 12.24 -26.92
N ASN A 11 -28.66 12.14 -28.12
CA ASN A 11 -27.33 11.56 -28.34
C ASN A 11 -26.20 12.29 -27.57
N ASN A 12 -26.38 13.57 -27.28
CA ASN A 12 -25.43 14.39 -26.50
C ASN A 12 -25.66 14.36 -24.98
N LEU A 13 -26.66 13.61 -24.48
CA LEU A 13 -26.99 13.59 -23.06
C LEU A 13 -25.90 12.89 -22.23
N VAL A 14 -25.21 11.91 -22.82
CA VAL A 14 -23.96 11.35 -22.29
C VAL A 14 -22.86 11.59 -23.32
N PRO A 15 -22.00 12.59 -23.12
CA PRO A 15 -20.96 12.90 -24.08
C PRO A 15 -19.86 11.84 -24.03
N ILE A 16 -19.41 11.39 -25.19
CA ILE A 16 -18.29 10.44 -25.34
C ILE A 16 -17.02 10.98 -24.64
N SER A 17 -16.86 12.30 -24.61
CA SER A 17 -15.75 12.97 -23.93
C SER A 17 -15.75 12.79 -22.41
N LEU A 18 -16.89 12.50 -21.77
CA LEU A 18 -16.96 12.24 -20.32
C LEU A 18 -16.16 10.99 -19.98
N TYR A 19 -16.36 9.90 -20.72
CA TYR A 19 -15.65 8.64 -20.50
C TYR A 19 -14.15 8.81 -20.64
N VAL A 20 -13.70 9.42 -21.73
CA VAL A 20 -12.26 9.67 -21.98
C VAL A 20 -11.66 10.57 -20.90
N SER A 21 -12.40 11.57 -20.41
CA SER A 21 -11.93 12.45 -19.35
C SER A 21 -11.75 11.71 -18.01
N LEU A 22 -12.66 10.78 -17.68
CA LEU A 22 -12.54 9.95 -16.48
C LEU A 22 -11.30 9.05 -16.54
N ASP A 23 -11.02 8.44 -17.69
CA ASP A 23 -9.83 7.59 -17.87
C ASP A 23 -8.53 8.39 -17.69
N ILE A 24 -8.48 9.62 -18.20
CA ILE A 24 -7.32 10.51 -18.00
C ILE A 24 -7.14 10.87 -16.53
N ILE A 25 -8.23 11.17 -15.82
CA ILE A 25 -8.17 11.48 -14.38
C ILE A 25 -7.61 10.29 -13.59
N LYS A 26 -8.08 9.07 -13.87
CA LYS A 26 -7.56 7.84 -13.24
C LYS A 26 -6.07 7.67 -13.50
N MET A 27 -5.63 7.84 -14.74
CA MET A 27 -4.21 7.77 -15.09
C MET A 27 -3.36 8.80 -14.32
N LEU A 28 -3.86 10.03 -14.17
CA LEU A 28 -3.17 11.07 -13.40
C LEU A 28 -3.09 10.74 -11.90
N GLN A 29 -4.12 10.12 -11.32
CA GLN A 29 -4.13 9.68 -9.92
C GLN A 29 -3.11 8.56 -9.67
N THR A 30 -3.10 7.52 -10.50
CA THR A 30 -2.12 6.42 -10.44
C THR A 30 -0.67 6.93 -10.54
N ASN A 31 -0.42 7.94 -11.39
CA ASN A 31 0.88 8.58 -11.50
C ASN A 31 1.29 9.34 -10.23
N ARG A 32 0.32 9.94 -9.52
CA ARG A 32 0.59 10.61 -8.23
C ARG A 32 0.95 9.59 -7.15
N ILE A 33 0.23 8.48 -7.07
CA ILE A 33 0.53 7.40 -6.10
C ILE A 33 1.93 6.82 -6.35
N THR A 34 2.27 6.60 -7.61
CA THR A 34 3.58 6.02 -7.98
C THR A 34 4.75 6.96 -7.71
N SER A 35 4.51 8.28 -7.74
CA SER A 35 5.53 9.31 -7.49
C SER A 35 5.57 9.81 -6.04
N ASP A 36 4.75 9.24 -5.14
CA ASP A 36 4.74 9.65 -3.73
C ASP A 36 5.99 9.14 -2.99
N ALA A 37 6.75 10.08 -2.43
CA ALA A 37 7.96 9.79 -1.67
C ALA A 37 7.67 9.17 -0.28
N ASN A 38 6.47 9.37 0.28
CA ASN A 38 6.11 8.81 1.58
C ASN A 38 5.80 7.30 1.50
N MET A 39 5.53 6.79 0.31
CA MET A 39 5.27 5.38 0.05
C MET A 39 6.50 4.64 -0.52
N ALA A 40 7.68 5.27 -0.47
CA ALA A 40 8.93 4.67 -0.90
C ALA A 40 9.65 3.98 0.28
N TYR A 41 10.07 2.73 0.09
CA TYR A 41 10.88 1.98 1.06
C TYR A 41 12.18 1.52 0.40
N GLU A 42 13.32 1.90 0.97
CA GLU A 42 14.68 1.49 0.53
C GLU A 42 14.92 1.64 -0.99
N GLY A 43 14.43 2.74 -1.58
CA GLY A 43 14.61 3.03 -3.02
C GLY A 43 13.59 2.34 -3.94
N THR A 44 12.64 1.59 -3.39
CA THR A 44 11.50 1.03 -4.13
C THR A 44 10.26 1.89 -3.90
N TYR A 45 9.71 2.47 -4.97
CA TYR A 45 8.45 3.22 -4.93
C TYR A 45 7.24 2.28 -4.99
N ALA A 46 6.11 2.70 -4.44
CA ALA A 46 4.84 2.01 -4.64
C ALA A 46 4.46 2.02 -6.11
N VAL A 47 4.04 0.88 -6.66
CA VAL A 47 3.63 0.76 -8.06
C VAL A 47 2.16 0.38 -8.11
N ALA A 48 1.33 1.32 -8.58
CA ALA A 48 -0.08 1.05 -8.85
C ALA A 48 -0.19 0.37 -10.23
N ARG A 49 -0.64 -0.90 -10.23
CA ARG A 49 -0.73 -1.73 -11.45
C ARG A 49 -2.07 -1.62 -12.19
N THR A 50 -3.09 -1.10 -11.50
CA THR A 50 -4.46 -1.02 -12.03
C THR A 50 -5.09 0.31 -11.60
N SER A 51 -5.29 1.22 -12.55
CA SER A 51 -5.86 2.56 -12.32
C SER A 51 -7.36 2.56 -12.01
N GLU A 52 -8.07 1.46 -12.30
CA GLU A 52 -9.51 1.34 -12.01
C GLU A 52 -9.80 1.19 -10.51
N LEU A 53 -8.86 0.61 -9.75
CA LEU A 53 -9.03 0.30 -8.33
C LEU A 53 -8.73 1.49 -7.41
N ASP A 54 -8.15 2.58 -7.93
CA ASP A 54 -7.77 3.76 -7.15
C ASP A 54 -8.97 4.40 -6.44
N GLU A 55 -10.16 4.36 -7.04
CA GLU A 55 -11.40 4.85 -6.44
C GLU A 55 -11.98 3.87 -5.39
N GLU A 56 -11.84 2.56 -5.62
CA GLU A 56 -12.30 1.52 -4.70
C GLU A 56 -11.47 1.50 -3.42
N LEU A 57 -10.17 1.80 -3.51
CA LEU A 57 -9.25 1.95 -2.37
C LEU A 57 -9.76 2.96 -1.33
N GLY A 58 -10.46 4.01 -1.76
CA GLY A 58 -11.08 5.00 -0.87
C GLY A 58 -12.34 4.52 -0.14
N GLN A 59 -12.88 3.36 -0.51
CA GLN A 59 -14.15 2.81 0.00
C GLN A 59 -13.97 1.48 0.75
N VAL A 60 -12.74 1.06 0.98
CA VAL A 60 -12.44 -0.21 1.66
C VAL A 60 -12.81 -0.14 3.15
N GLU A 61 -13.70 -1.01 3.61
CA GLU A 61 -14.10 -1.14 5.02
C GLU A 61 -13.33 -2.27 5.75
N TYR A 62 -12.92 -3.31 5.04
CA TYR A 62 -12.28 -4.50 5.61
C TYR A 62 -10.92 -4.76 4.95
N VAL A 63 -9.88 -4.91 5.77
CA VAL A 63 -8.53 -5.29 5.33
C VAL A 63 -8.19 -6.68 5.83
N PHE A 64 -8.15 -7.65 4.93
CA PHE A 64 -7.67 -9.00 5.24
C PHE A 64 -6.14 -9.01 5.12
N SER A 65 -5.46 -9.21 6.24
CA SER A 65 -3.99 -9.28 6.29
C SER A 65 -3.52 -10.71 6.53
N ASP A 66 -2.51 -11.13 5.79
CA ASP A 66 -1.81 -12.39 6.08
C ASP A 66 -0.85 -12.22 7.28
N LYS A 67 -0.63 -13.29 8.04
CA LYS A 67 0.21 -13.26 9.23
C LYS A 67 1.71 -13.25 8.87
N THR A 68 2.11 -14.10 7.94
CA THR A 68 3.54 -14.32 7.64
C THR A 68 3.93 -13.52 6.40
N GLY A 69 4.98 -12.72 6.48
CA GLY A 69 5.43 -11.89 5.35
C GLY A 69 4.71 -10.54 5.23
N THR A 70 3.56 -10.35 5.89
CA THR A 70 2.88 -9.04 6.00
C THR A 70 2.96 -8.49 7.42
N LEU A 71 2.37 -9.15 8.42
CA LEU A 71 2.40 -8.68 9.81
C LEU A 71 3.69 -9.02 10.55
N MET A 72 4.31 -10.14 10.18
CA MET A 72 5.54 -10.60 10.80
C MET A 72 6.61 -10.86 9.76
N TYR A 73 7.80 -10.32 10.02
CA TYR A 73 9.01 -10.77 9.35
C TYR A 73 9.26 -12.23 9.70
N ASN A 74 9.76 -13.02 8.75
CA ASN A 74 10.12 -14.42 8.97
C ASN A 74 11.47 -14.53 9.71
N VAL A 75 11.52 -13.92 10.89
CA VAL A 75 12.70 -13.76 11.73
C VAL A 75 12.24 -13.85 13.18
N MET A 76 12.80 -14.79 13.92
CA MET A 76 12.42 -15.06 15.31
C MET A 76 13.49 -14.57 16.27
N GLU A 77 13.12 -13.61 17.12
CA GLU A 77 13.97 -13.11 18.20
C GLU A 77 13.62 -13.77 19.53
N PHE A 78 14.62 -14.37 20.19
CA PHE A 78 14.44 -14.87 21.55
C PHE A 78 14.53 -13.71 22.56
N ARG A 79 13.39 -13.28 23.11
CA ARG A 79 13.32 -12.03 23.89
C ARG A 79 13.65 -12.16 25.39
N SER A 80 13.60 -13.34 26.00
CA SER A 80 14.14 -13.66 27.35
C SER A 80 13.66 -15.05 27.80
N PRO A 81 14.47 -15.84 28.54
CA PRO A 81 13.95 -16.88 29.42
C PRO A 81 13.42 -16.23 30.70
N SER A 82 12.25 -16.62 31.19
CA SER A 82 11.61 -16.01 32.36
C SER A 82 12.35 -16.36 33.67
N LYS A 83 13.16 -15.43 34.19
CA LYS A 83 13.48 -15.36 35.64
C LYS A 83 13.56 -13.90 36.13
N ALA A 84 12.46 -13.48 36.75
CA ALA A 84 12.27 -12.51 37.83
C ALA A 84 13.22 -11.30 37.98
N SER A 85 12.74 -10.11 37.63
CA SER A 85 13.06 -8.83 38.29
C SER A 85 11.99 -7.78 37.92
N PRO A 86 11.73 -6.76 38.79
CA PRO A 86 10.60 -5.83 38.63
C PRO A 86 10.71 -4.87 37.44
N ASP A 87 11.84 -4.88 36.72
CA ASP A 87 12.10 -4.06 35.53
C ASP A 87 11.79 -4.79 34.20
N PHE A 88 10.98 -5.85 34.23
CA PHE A 88 10.48 -6.55 33.02
C PHE A 88 9.54 -5.68 32.15
N ALA A 89 9.51 -4.36 32.35
CA ALA A 89 9.15 -3.44 31.28
C ALA A 89 10.35 -3.36 30.33
N ILE A 90 10.40 -4.23 29.32
CA ILE A 90 11.30 -4.06 28.17
C ILE A 90 10.83 -2.81 27.42
N SER A 91 11.30 -1.67 27.93
CA SER A 91 11.30 -0.36 27.30
C SER A 91 11.96 -0.47 25.93
N CYS A 92 11.51 0.40 25.04
CA CYS A 92 11.99 0.64 23.68
C CYS A 92 13.54 0.74 23.55
N SER A 93 14.27 0.95 24.66
CA SER A 93 15.75 0.99 24.69
C SER A 93 16.46 -0.32 24.32
N THR A 94 15.90 -1.49 24.66
CA THR A 94 16.52 -2.79 24.31
C THR A 94 16.26 -3.18 22.85
N PHE A 95 15.23 -2.59 22.23
CA PHE A 95 14.89 -2.78 20.82
C PHE A 95 15.95 -2.19 19.90
N ASN A 96 16.56 -1.06 20.26
CA ASN A 96 17.67 -0.46 19.49
C ASN A 96 18.93 -1.35 19.49
N ALA A 97 19.20 -2.07 20.58
CA ALA A 97 20.31 -3.02 20.66
C ALA A 97 20.05 -4.29 19.83
N ALA A 98 18.82 -4.80 19.82
CA ALA A 98 18.40 -5.88 18.92
C ALA A 98 18.47 -5.44 17.45
N LYS A 99 17.95 -4.26 17.12
CA LYS A 99 17.99 -3.68 15.76
C LYS A 99 19.42 -3.54 15.20
N LYS A 100 20.39 -3.15 16.05
CA LYS A 100 21.81 -3.06 15.67
C LYS A 100 22.42 -4.45 15.39
N THR A 101 22.04 -5.46 16.16
CA THR A 101 22.47 -6.86 15.95
C THR A 101 21.87 -7.44 14.67
N TYR A 102 20.62 -7.09 14.34
CA TYR A 102 19.96 -7.47 13.08
C TYR A 102 20.59 -6.82 11.85
N GLN A 103 20.88 -5.52 11.90
CA GLN A 103 21.59 -4.84 10.82
C GLN A 103 23.00 -5.42 10.61
N LEU A 104 23.67 -5.89 11.67
CA LEU A 104 24.94 -6.62 11.53
C LEU A 104 24.77 -8.01 10.89
N TYR A 105 23.74 -8.77 11.28
CA TYR A 105 23.48 -10.11 10.70
C TYR A 105 23.13 -10.04 9.21
N ASP A 106 22.36 -9.05 8.79
CA ASP A 106 21.95 -8.88 7.38
C ASP A 106 23.13 -8.48 6.49
N ASN A 107 24.04 -7.63 6.98
CA ASN A 107 25.28 -7.26 6.27
C ASN A 107 26.25 -8.44 6.06
N HIS A 108 26.19 -9.48 6.90
CA HIS A 108 27.01 -10.68 6.74
C HIS A 108 26.43 -11.71 5.77
N ARG A 109 25.21 -11.49 5.23
CA ARG A 109 24.58 -12.33 4.20
C ARG A 109 24.72 -11.80 2.77
N ALA A 110 25.31 -10.61 2.60
CA ALA A 110 25.61 -10.01 1.31
C ALA A 110 26.94 -10.48 0.68
N TYR A 111 27.52 -11.57 1.20
CA TYR A 111 28.65 -12.31 0.62
C TYR A 111 28.28 -13.77 0.35
#